data_AF-A0A5J5A0G0-F1
#
_entry.id   AF-A0A5J5A0G0-F1
#
_cell.length_a   1.000
_cell.length_b   1.000
_cell.length_c   1.000
_cell.angle_alpha   90.00
_cell.angle_beta   90.00
_cell.angle_gamma   90.00
#
_symmetry.space_group_name_H-M   'P 1'
#
loop_
_entity.id
_entity.type
_entity.pdbx_description
1 polymer ?
#
loop_
_entity_poly.entity_id
_entity_poly.type
_entity_poly.pdbx_seq_one_letter_code
_entity_poly.pdbx_strand_id
1 'polypeptide(L)'
;MLRIRRVPTVVSNYQKEEAEEGARQGGGCGRNCLNKCCILGAKLPLYAFKRVNKIVTEKTLLGDENKEPPVDFLDSLLLGEWEDRMQRGLFRYDVTACETKVIPGEYGFIAQLNEGRHLKKRPTEFRVDKVLQPFDGNKFNFTKVGQEEVLFQFEASEDDEVQFFPNVPIDVENSPSVVAINVSPIEYGHVLLIPRILEGLPQRIDRESFLLALYMAAAAGNPYFRLGYNSLGAFATINHLHFQAYYLAVPFPIEKAPTKKITTMTDGVKISELLNYPVRGLVFEGGNTLLDLANVVSDSCICLQENNIPYNVLISDSGKRVFLFPQCYAEKQALGEVSPELLDTQVNPAVWEISGHMVLKRKKDYEEASEENAWRLLAEVSLSEERFEEVKALIFEALACDNGDNGGVSQSFIEKQDVTPQSVEEVEALNNGSHPSMVPGKQECIVLL
;
A
#
# COMPACT_ATOMS: atom_id res chain seq x y z
N MET A 1 -2.90 -40.66 1.14
CA MET A 1 -3.12 -39.62 0.11
C MET A 1 -4.55 -39.13 0.21
N LEU A 2 -4.76 -38.02 0.92
CA LEU A 2 -6.07 -37.33 0.95
C LEU A 2 -6.21 -36.54 -0.35
N ARG A 3 -7.09 -37.00 -1.25
CA ARG A 3 -7.48 -36.23 -2.44
C ARG A 3 -8.43 -35.14 -2.00
N ILE A 4 -7.93 -33.91 -1.85
CA ILE A 4 -8.77 -32.72 -1.77
C ILE A 4 -9.49 -32.60 -3.12
N ARG A 5 -10.80 -32.88 -3.16
CA ARG A 5 -11.65 -32.60 -4.31
C ARG A 5 -11.68 -31.08 -4.48
N ARG A 6 -11.11 -30.57 -5.58
CA ARG A 6 -11.38 -29.19 -6.03
C ARG A 6 -12.87 -29.09 -6.33
N VAL A 7 -13.60 -28.33 -5.52
CA VAL A 7 -14.94 -27.88 -5.86
C VAL A 7 -14.77 -26.78 -6.90
N PRO A 8 -15.38 -26.86 -8.10
CA PRO A 8 -15.37 -25.78 -9.07
C PRO A 8 -16.05 -24.55 -8.44
N THR A 9 -15.28 -23.51 -8.14
CA THR A 9 -15.83 -22.18 -7.87
C THR A 9 -15.93 -21.42 -9.19
N VAL A 10 -16.86 -20.48 -9.30
CA VAL A 10 -17.09 -19.67 -10.51
C VAL A 10 -15.76 -19.04 -11.00
N VAL A 11 -14.90 -18.62 -10.05
CA VAL A 11 -13.55 -18.08 -10.28
C VAL A 11 -12.61 -19.03 -11.05
N SER A 12 -12.75 -20.35 -10.87
CA SER A 12 -11.89 -21.34 -11.54
C SER A 12 -12.15 -21.45 -13.06
N ASN A 13 -13.36 -21.06 -13.50
CA ASN A 13 -13.69 -21.03 -14.92
C ASN A 13 -13.06 -19.81 -15.63
N TYR A 14 -12.92 -18.67 -14.95
CA TYR A 14 -12.32 -17.47 -15.54
C TYR A 14 -10.81 -17.58 -15.80
N GLN A 15 -10.11 -18.53 -15.17
CA GLN A 15 -8.67 -18.77 -15.40
C GLN A 15 -8.39 -19.87 -16.44
N LYS A 16 -9.35 -20.78 -16.70
CA LYS A 16 -9.14 -21.88 -17.65
C LYS A 16 -9.30 -21.44 -19.11
N GLU A 17 -10.06 -20.38 -19.36
CA GLU A 17 -10.37 -19.90 -20.71
C GLU A 17 -9.33 -18.93 -21.29
N GLU A 18 -8.28 -18.54 -20.55
CA GLU A 18 -7.15 -17.78 -21.14
C GLU A 18 -6.33 -18.63 -22.14
N ALA A 19 -6.52 -19.95 -22.17
CA ALA A 19 -5.88 -20.86 -23.12
C ALA A 19 -6.78 -21.28 -24.31
N GLU A 20 -8.07 -20.93 -24.31
CA GLU A 20 -9.03 -21.35 -25.35
C GLU A 20 -9.92 -20.16 -25.76
N GLU A 21 -9.37 -19.24 -26.56
CA GLU A 21 -10.18 -18.25 -27.28
C GLU A 21 -10.95 -18.95 -28.42
N GLY A 22 -12.18 -19.39 -28.11
CA GLY A 22 -13.19 -19.78 -29.08
C GLY A 22 -14.34 -18.76 -29.07
N ALA A 23 -14.49 -18.02 -30.17
CA ALA A 23 -15.54 -17.02 -30.36
C ALA A 23 -16.95 -17.58 -30.06
N ARG A 24 -17.69 -16.92 -29.15
CA ARG A 24 -19.14 -17.11 -28.99
C ARG A 24 -19.88 -15.81 -29.27
N GLN A 25 -20.94 -15.93 -30.06
CA GLN A 25 -21.79 -14.85 -30.54
C GLN A 25 -22.74 -14.38 -29.44
N GLY A 26 -22.55 -13.15 -28.95
CA GLY A 26 -23.39 -12.43 -28.00
C GLY A 26 -22.57 -11.34 -27.32
N GLY A 27 -22.85 -10.06 -27.60
CA GLY A 27 -21.97 -8.91 -27.31
C GLY A 27 -21.37 -8.89 -25.90
N GLY A 28 -20.03 -8.89 -25.84
CA GLY A 28 -19.23 -8.88 -24.61
C GLY A 28 -18.14 -9.96 -24.62
N CYS A 29 -17.19 -9.89 -23.68
CA CYS A 29 -16.14 -10.91 -23.54
C CYS A 29 -16.60 -12.16 -22.77
N GLY A 30 -17.89 -12.26 -22.43
CA GLY A 30 -18.45 -13.33 -21.59
C GLY A 30 -18.11 -13.22 -20.09
N ARG A 31 -17.23 -12.27 -19.70
CA ARG A 31 -16.74 -12.11 -18.32
C ARG A 31 -17.39 -10.95 -17.55
N ASN A 32 -18.40 -10.30 -18.14
CA ASN A 32 -19.08 -9.14 -17.56
C ASN A 32 -18.10 -8.08 -17.00
N CYS A 33 -17.03 -7.79 -17.74
CA CYS A 33 -15.93 -6.99 -17.18
C CYS A 33 -16.20 -5.48 -17.23
N LEU A 34 -15.24 -4.69 -16.74
CA LEU A 34 -15.27 -3.23 -16.76
C LEU A 34 -14.66 -2.63 -18.04
N ASN A 35 -14.39 -3.42 -19.08
CA ASN A 35 -13.95 -2.90 -20.37
C ASN A 35 -15.13 -2.46 -21.25
N LYS A 36 -14.82 -1.71 -22.32
CA LYS A 36 -15.79 -1.23 -23.32
C LYS A 36 -16.72 -2.32 -23.88
N CYS A 37 -16.29 -3.58 -23.86
CA CYS A 37 -17.10 -4.70 -24.31
C CYS A 37 -18.31 -5.03 -23.40
N CYS A 38 -18.27 -4.64 -22.11
CA CYS A 38 -19.29 -5.00 -21.12
C CYS A 38 -19.76 -3.81 -20.25
N ILE A 39 -19.07 -2.67 -20.26
CA ILE A 39 -19.36 -1.54 -19.35
C ILE A 39 -20.53 -0.66 -19.79
N LEU A 40 -20.93 -0.69 -21.07
CA LEU A 40 -22.00 0.17 -21.58
C LEU A 40 -23.34 -0.17 -20.92
N GLY A 41 -23.92 0.81 -20.23
CA GLY A 41 -25.17 0.65 -19.48
C GLY A 41 -25.02 -0.07 -18.13
N ALA A 42 -23.78 -0.40 -17.74
CA ALA A 42 -23.49 -0.94 -16.42
C ALA A 42 -23.83 0.08 -15.34
N LYS A 43 -24.32 -0.44 -14.22
CA LYS A 43 -24.63 0.36 -13.03
C LYS A 43 -24.08 -0.34 -11.81
N LEU A 44 -23.54 0.46 -10.90
CA LEU A 44 -22.96 -0.01 -9.65
C LEU A 44 -23.53 0.84 -8.51
N PRO A 45 -23.61 0.29 -7.29
CA PRO A 45 -23.86 1.12 -6.12
C PRO A 45 -22.80 2.22 -6.01
N LEU A 46 -23.14 3.37 -5.46
CA LEU A 46 -22.25 4.49 -5.21
C LEU A 46 -22.30 4.85 -3.73
N TYR A 47 -21.13 4.86 -3.10
CA TYR A 47 -20.90 5.47 -1.80
C TYR A 47 -20.26 6.85 -2.01
N ALA A 48 -21.01 7.89 -1.69
CA ALA A 48 -20.51 9.27 -1.71
C ALA A 48 -20.02 9.65 -0.31
N PHE A 49 -18.71 9.87 -0.15
CA PHE A 49 -18.10 10.20 1.13
C PHE A 49 -18.05 11.71 1.37
N LYS A 50 -18.10 12.10 2.65
CA LYS A 50 -17.90 13.48 3.09
C LYS A 50 -16.42 13.85 3.07
N ARG A 51 -16.06 15.02 2.54
CA ARG A 51 -14.69 15.53 2.61
C ARG A 51 -14.37 15.99 4.04
N VAL A 52 -13.38 15.36 4.66
CA VAL A 52 -12.94 15.69 6.02
C VAL A 52 -11.93 16.84 5.97
N ASN A 53 -12.38 18.06 6.27
CA ASN A 53 -11.54 19.26 6.23
C ASN A 53 -10.71 19.50 7.52
N LYS A 54 -10.96 18.78 8.63
CA LYS A 54 -10.17 18.90 9.87
C LYS A 54 -9.93 17.53 10.50
N ILE A 55 -8.71 17.27 10.95
CA ILE A 55 -8.39 16.09 11.75
C ILE A 55 -8.99 16.31 13.14
N VAL A 56 -10.04 15.57 13.48
CA VAL A 56 -10.66 15.64 14.80
C VAL A 56 -9.67 15.08 15.82
N THR A 57 -9.04 15.97 16.59
CA THR A 57 -8.27 15.59 17.78
C THR A 57 -9.24 15.32 18.93
N GLU A 58 -8.92 14.32 19.76
CA GLU A 58 -9.77 13.80 20.86
C GLU A 58 -10.27 14.88 21.85
N LYS A 59 -9.70 16.09 21.83
CA LYS A 59 -10.16 17.23 22.65
C LYS A 59 -11.43 17.94 22.16
N THR A 60 -12.01 17.54 21.03
CA THR A 60 -13.19 18.21 20.44
C THR A 60 -14.51 17.49 20.76
N LEU A 61 -14.50 16.43 21.58
CA LEU A 61 -15.67 15.62 21.92
C LEU A 61 -16.51 16.16 23.10
N LEU A 62 -16.25 17.39 23.56
CA LEU A 62 -17.05 18.05 24.60
C LEU A 62 -17.88 19.17 23.98
N GLY A 63 -18.87 18.81 23.16
CA GLY A 63 -19.76 19.82 22.58
C GLY A 63 -20.70 19.36 21.47
N ASP A 64 -21.28 18.17 21.55
CA ASP A 64 -22.53 17.87 20.82
C ASP A 64 -23.29 16.73 21.52
N GLU A 65 -24.03 17.08 22.59
CA GLU A 65 -24.93 16.14 23.24
C GLU A 65 -26.25 16.08 22.44
N ASN A 66 -26.57 14.88 21.91
CA ASN A 66 -27.85 14.43 21.33
C ASN A 66 -27.93 14.12 19.82
N LYS A 67 -26.85 13.66 19.20
CA LYS A 67 -26.97 12.78 18.02
C LYS A 67 -26.24 11.48 18.33
N GLU A 68 -26.95 10.36 18.32
CA GLU A 68 -26.28 9.06 18.22
C GLU A 68 -25.31 9.15 17.03
N PRO A 69 -24.03 8.77 17.19
CA PRO A 69 -23.11 8.78 16.06
C PRO A 69 -23.75 7.94 14.95
N PRO A 70 -23.84 8.46 13.71
CA PRO A 70 -24.36 7.65 12.63
C PRO A 70 -23.48 6.40 12.58
N VAL A 71 -24.09 5.22 12.72
CA VAL A 71 -23.40 3.93 12.54
C VAL A 71 -22.47 4.06 11.35
N ASP A 72 -21.20 3.63 11.50
CA ASP A 72 -20.14 3.67 10.49
C ASP A 72 -20.60 2.99 9.19
N PHE A 73 -21.33 3.74 8.37
CA PHE A 73 -22.17 3.20 7.31
C PHE A 73 -21.31 2.53 6.24
N LEU A 74 -20.08 3.02 6.03
CA LEU A 74 -19.10 2.39 5.14
C LEU A 74 -18.70 0.98 5.61
N ASP A 75 -18.41 0.79 6.90
CA ASP A 75 -17.99 -0.50 7.44
C ASP A 75 -19.07 -1.56 7.26
N SER A 76 -20.31 -1.20 7.63
CA SER A 76 -21.45 -2.11 7.51
C SER A 76 -21.75 -2.44 6.04
N LEU A 77 -21.69 -1.44 5.15
CA LEU A 77 -21.87 -1.63 3.71
C LEU A 77 -20.77 -2.54 3.13
N LEU A 78 -19.51 -2.24 3.41
CA LEU A 78 -18.36 -2.95 2.86
C LEU A 78 -18.38 -4.41 3.30
N LEU A 79 -18.55 -4.68 4.60
CA LEU A 79 -18.60 -6.04 5.13
C LEU A 79 -19.81 -6.81 4.61
N GLY A 80 -20.99 -6.18 4.58
CA GLY A 80 -22.20 -6.81 4.04
C GLY A 80 -22.06 -7.19 2.55
N GLU A 81 -21.54 -6.28 1.72
CA GLU A 81 -21.29 -6.56 0.31
C GLU A 81 -20.18 -7.61 0.12
N TRP A 82 -19.14 -7.59 0.95
CA TRP A 82 -18.06 -8.58 0.91
C TRP A 82 -18.57 -9.99 1.26
N GLU A 83 -19.41 -10.12 2.28
CA GLU A 83 -20.06 -11.36 2.68
C GLU A 83 -21.03 -11.88 1.61
N ASP A 84 -21.80 -11.01 0.94
CA ASP A 84 -22.61 -11.39 -0.22
C ASP A 84 -21.76 -12.06 -1.30
N ARG A 85 -20.62 -11.46 -1.66
CA ARG A 85 -19.71 -12.04 -2.66
C ARG A 85 -19.08 -13.36 -2.19
N MET A 86 -18.94 -13.54 -0.87
CA MET A 86 -18.48 -14.79 -0.27
C MET A 86 -19.52 -15.88 -0.43
N GLN A 87 -20.79 -15.60 -0.10
CA GLN A 87 -21.91 -16.53 -0.27
C GLN A 87 -22.12 -16.90 -1.74
N ARG A 88 -21.83 -15.98 -2.67
CA ARG A 88 -21.88 -16.19 -4.11
C ARG A 88 -20.67 -16.96 -4.68
N GLY A 89 -19.66 -17.26 -3.86
CA GLY A 89 -18.51 -18.07 -4.25
C GLY A 89 -17.51 -17.36 -5.18
N LEU A 90 -17.39 -16.03 -5.06
CA LEU A 90 -16.46 -15.22 -5.88
C LEU A 90 -15.01 -15.19 -5.35
N PHE A 91 -14.75 -15.82 -4.20
CA PHE A 91 -13.40 -15.95 -3.66
C PHE A 91 -12.74 -17.26 -4.07
N ARG A 92 -11.41 -17.25 -4.15
CA ARG A 92 -10.64 -18.44 -4.51
C ARG A 92 -10.56 -19.47 -3.39
N TYR A 93 -10.76 -19.06 -2.14
CA TYR A 93 -10.77 -19.88 -0.94
C TYR A 93 -11.48 -19.13 0.18
N ASP A 94 -11.85 -19.84 1.23
CA ASP A 94 -12.40 -19.27 2.45
C ASP A 94 -11.25 -18.83 3.37
N VAL A 95 -11.14 -17.52 3.57
CA VAL A 95 -10.10 -16.93 4.44
C VAL A 95 -10.45 -17.02 5.93
N THR A 96 -11.74 -17.16 6.26
CA THR A 96 -12.19 -17.25 7.66
C THR A 96 -11.78 -18.57 8.32
N ALA A 97 -11.41 -19.56 7.50
CA ALA A 97 -10.86 -20.83 7.93
C ALA A 97 -9.33 -20.80 8.18
N CYS A 98 -8.65 -19.68 7.92
CA CYS A 98 -7.21 -19.56 8.12
C CYS A 98 -6.86 -19.48 9.61
N GLU A 99 -5.86 -20.24 10.02
CA GLU A 99 -5.39 -20.25 11.41
C GLU A 99 -4.57 -18.98 11.69
N THR A 100 -4.99 -18.17 12.67
CA THR A 100 -4.33 -16.92 13.06
C THR A 100 -4.02 -16.94 14.56
N LYS A 101 -2.81 -16.51 14.94
CA LYS A 101 -2.39 -16.37 16.34
C LYS A 101 -1.49 -15.16 16.55
N VAL A 102 -1.54 -14.58 17.74
CA VAL A 102 -0.52 -13.62 18.19
C VAL A 102 0.67 -14.41 18.71
N ILE A 103 1.85 -14.16 18.15
CA ILE A 103 3.13 -14.72 18.60
C ILE A 103 3.44 -14.11 19.98
N PRO A 104 3.70 -14.94 21.02
CA PRO A 104 4.08 -14.44 22.33
C PRO A 104 5.41 -13.67 22.29
N GLY A 105 5.46 -12.51 22.95
CA GLY A 105 6.67 -11.72 23.13
C GLY A 105 6.38 -10.23 23.28
N GLU A 106 7.40 -9.39 23.09
CA GLU A 106 7.32 -7.94 23.30
C GLU A 106 6.52 -7.24 22.20
N TYR A 107 6.71 -7.67 20.96
CA TYR A 107 6.12 -7.05 19.77
C TYR A 107 4.71 -7.53 19.50
N GLY A 108 4.39 -8.78 19.84
CA GLY A 108 3.11 -9.41 19.55
C GLY A 108 2.84 -9.52 18.06
N PHE A 109 3.82 -9.99 17.27
CA PHE A 109 3.65 -10.28 15.84
C PHE A 109 2.46 -11.20 15.60
N ILE A 110 1.73 -11.00 14.50
CA ILE A 110 0.55 -11.80 14.18
C ILE A 110 0.95 -12.81 13.12
N ALA A 111 0.85 -14.10 13.41
CA ALA A 111 1.09 -15.17 12.44
C ALA A 111 -0.24 -15.67 11.90
N GLN A 112 -0.36 -15.78 10.58
CA GLN A 112 -1.50 -16.38 9.91
C GLN A 112 -1.05 -17.41 8.89
N LEU A 113 -1.65 -18.60 8.90
CA LEU A 113 -1.36 -19.67 7.95
C LEU A 113 -2.29 -19.59 6.73
N ASN A 114 -1.74 -19.21 5.57
CA ASN A 114 -2.45 -19.11 4.30
C ASN A 114 -1.90 -20.11 3.26
N GLU A 115 -2.12 -21.40 3.52
CA GLU A 115 -1.66 -22.47 2.63
C GLU A 115 -2.31 -22.39 1.23
N GLY A 116 -1.52 -22.64 0.19
CA GLY A 116 -2.00 -22.69 -1.20
C GLY A 116 -2.44 -21.34 -1.79
N ARG A 117 -2.43 -20.23 -1.03
CA ARG A 117 -2.67 -18.87 -1.56
C ARG A 117 -1.66 -18.53 -2.66
N HIS A 118 -0.39 -18.84 -2.43
CA HIS A 118 0.69 -18.57 -3.37
C HIS A 118 0.53 -19.33 -4.70
N LEU A 119 -0.02 -20.55 -4.68
CA LEU A 119 -0.27 -21.36 -5.88
C LEU A 119 -1.35 -20.77 -6.79
N LYS A 120 -2.20 -19.89 -6.25
CA LYS A 120 -3.24 -19.19 -7.00
C LYS A 120 -2.83 -17.75 -7.35
N LYS A 121 -1.67 -17.29 -6.87
CA LYS A 121 -1.16 -15.95 -7.17
C LYS A 121 -0.76 -15.89 -8.65
N ARG A 122 -1.10 -14.80 -9.33
CA ARG A 122 -0.65 -14.58 -10.72
C ARG A 122 0.87 -14.36 -10.72
N PRO A 123 1.60 -14.84 -11.75
CA PRO A 123 3.00 -14.52 -11.92
C PRO A 123 3.21 -13.01 -11.97
N THR A 124 4.36 -12.55 -11.47
CA THR A 124 4.78 -11.16 -11.60
C THR A 124 5.14 -10.88 -13.06
N GLU A 125 4.33 -10.07 -13.74
CA GLU A 125 4.53 -9.72 -15.17
C GLU A 125 5.35 -8.44 -15.39
N PHE A 126 5.82 -7.78 -14.33
CA PHE A 126 6.58 -6.51 -14.39
C PHE A 126 8.04 -6.71 -14.01
N ARG A 127 8.87 -5.75 -14.42
CA ARG A 127 10.29 -5.80 -14.09
C ARG A 127 10.52 -5.44 -12.62
N VAL A 128 11.37 -6.17 -11.92
CA VAL A 128 11.60 -5.92 -10.49
C VAL A 128 12.59 -4.77 -10.26
N ASP A 129 13.40 -4.41 -11.26
CA ASP A 129 14.45 -3.37 -11.17
C ASP A 129 13.94 -1.92 -11.25
N LYS A 130 12.65 -1.71 -11.53
CA LYS A 130 12.06 -0.38 -11.68
C LYS A 130 10.78 -0.19 -10.89
N VAL A 131 10.77 0.82 -10.03
CA VAL A 131 9.59 1.24 -9.26
C VAL A 131 8.53 1.84 -10.17
N LEU A 132 8.93 2.71 -11.10
CA LEU A 132 8.02 3.32 -12.07
C LEU A 132 8.03 2.57 -13.40
N GLN A 133 6.86 2.09 -13.79
CA GLN A 133 6.61 1.46 -15.09
C GLN A 133 5.29 2.00 -15.66
N PRO A 134 5.18 2.15 -16.99
CA PRO A 134 3.94 2.56 -17.61
C PRO A 134 2.86 1.50 -17.40
N PHE A 135 1.61 1.94 -17.40
CA PHE A 135 0.48 1.03 -17.48
C PHE A 135 0.53 0.22 -18.77
N ASP A 136 0.25 -1.07 -18.67
CA ASP A 136 0.17 -1.98 -19.82
C ASP A 136 -1.16 -2.70 -19.79
N GLY A 137 -2.06 -2.30 -20.69
CA GLY A 137 -3.40 -2.86 -20.82
C GLY A 137 -3.42 -4.32 -21.29
N ASN A 138 -2.32 -4.84 -21.85
CA ASN A 138 -2.22 -6.24 -22.27
C ASN A 138 -2.07 -7.18 -21.07
N LYS A 139 -1.34 -6.72 -20.04
CA LYS A 139 -1.18 -7.43 -18.76
C LYS A 139 -2.49 -7.45 -17.97
N PHE A 140 -2.57 -8.29 -16.95
CA PHE A 140 -3.73 -8.24 -16.06
C PHE A 140 -3.83 -6.87 -15.38
N ASN A 141 -5.04 -6.31 -15.37
CA ASN A 141 -5.37 -5.06 -14.70
C ASN A 141 -6.86 -5.07 -14.31
N PHE A 142 -7.26 -4.15 -13.42
CA PHE A 142 -8.59 -4.18 -12.83
C PHE A 142 -9.75 -3.87 -13.78
N THR A 143 -9.54 -3.36 -15.00
CA THR A 143 -10.65 -3.25 -15.96
C THR A 143 -11.13 -4.62 -16.46
N LYS A 144 -10.34 -5.68 -16.23
CA LYS A 144 -10.62 -7.06 -16.66
C LYS A 144 -11.37 -7.90 -15.62
N VAL A 145 -11.59 -7.40 -14.41
CA VAL A 145 -12.40 -8.10 -13.39
C VAL A 145 -13.87 -8.05 -13.76
N GLY A 146 -14.64 -9.03 -13.29
CA GLY A 146 -16.10 -9.02 -13.45
C GLY A 146 -16.75 -7.93 -12.62
N GLN A 147 -17.81 -7.29 -13.13
CA GLN A 147 -18.56 -6.27 -12.38
C GLN A 147 -19.13 -6.84 -11.06
N GLU A 148 -19.37 -8.15 -10.98
CA GLU A 148 -19.77 -8.84 -9.76
C GLU A 148 -18.73 -8.81 -8.62
N GLU A 149 -17.45 -8.59 -8.95
CA GLU A 149 -16.36 -8.44 -7.98
C GLU A 149 -16.33 -7.02 -7.38
N VAL A 150 -17.01 -6.05 -8.00
CA VAL A 150 -17.10 -4.68 -7.52
C VAL A 150 -18.18 -4.58 -6.45
N LEU A 151 -17.84 -3.91 -5.34
CA LEU A 151 -18.79 -3.61 -4.26
C LEU A 151 -19.56 -2.34 -4.60
N PHE A 152 -18.85 -1.24 -4.84
CA PHE A 152 -19.43 0.07 -5.14
C PHE A 152 -18.41 1.03 -5.75
N GLN A 153 -18.91 2.08 -6.40
CA GLN A 153 -18.20 3.31 -6.74
C GLN A 153 -17.95 4.12 -5.45
N PHE A 154 -16.81 4.80 -5.36
CA PHE A 154 -16.37 5.53 -4.17
C PHE A 154 -15.90 6.93 -4.55
N GLU A 155 -16.73 7.94 -4.27
CA GLU A 155 -16.54 9.31 -4.76
C GLU A 155 -16.86 10.34 -3.69
N ALA A 156 -16.34 11.56 -3.83
CA ALA A 156 -16.66 12.64 -2.91
C ALA A 156 -18.09 13.15 -3.15
N SER A 157 -18.84 13.37 -2.08
CA SER A 157 -20.15 14.02 -2.13
C SER A 157 -20.04 15.48 -2.60
N GLU A 158 -21.03 15.93 -3.38
CA GLU A 158 -21.18 17.34 -3.76
C GLU A 158 -21.65 18.21 -2.58
N ASP A 159 -22.54 17.66 -1.74
CA ASP A 159 -23.18 18.39 -0.63
C ASP A 159 -22.46 18.22 0.73
N ASP A 160 -21.24 17.67 0.76
CA ASP A 160 -20.50 17.34 1.99
C ASP A 160 -21.29 16.47 3.01
N GLU A 161 -22.19 15.62 2.54
CA GLU A 161 -22.94 14.67 3.35
C GLU A 161 -22.73 13.24 2.84
N VAL A 162 -22.77 12.26 3.74
CA VAL A 162 -22.63 10.85 3.33
C VAL A 162 -23.91 10.40 2.64
N GLN A 163 -23.78 9.88 1.41
CA GLN A 163 -24.93 9.40 0.63
C GLN A 163 -24.64 8.02 0.04
N PHE A 164 -25.70 7.23 -0.12
CA PHE A 164 -25.63 5.94 -0.80
C PHE A 164 -26.70 5.84 -1.87
N PHE A 165 -26.26 5.48 -3.06
CA PHE A 165 -27.14 5.28 -4.20
C PHE A 165 -26.97 3.84 -4.68
N PRO A 166 -28.00 2.98 -4.56
CA PRO A 166 -27.83 1.54 -4.81
C PRO A 166 -27.57 1.20 -6.29
N ASN A 167 -27.82 2.12 -7.22
CA ASN A 167 -27.81 1.81 -8.64
C ASN A 167 -27.54 3.05 -9.51
N VAL A 168 -26.26 3.43 -9.62
CA VAL A 168 -25.81 4.61 -10.39
C VAL A 168 -25.09 4.14 -11.66
N PRO A 169 -25.36 4.76 -12.84
CA PRO A 169 -24.58 4.51 -14.05
C PRO A 169 -23.10 4.74 -13.80
N ILE A 170 -22.24 3.90 -14.38
CA ILE A 170 -20.80 4.14 -14.39
C ILE A 170 -20.51 5.31 -15.33
N ASP A 171 -19.93 6.39 -14.81
CA ASP A 171 -19.48 7.52 -15.63
C ASP A 171 -18.17 7.16 -16.36
N VAL A 172 -18.30 6.64 -17.58
CA VAL A 172 -17.15 6.19 -18.38
C VAL A 172 -16.16 7.33 -18.67
N GLU A 173 -16.64 8.57 -18.79
CA GLU A 173 -15.80 9.72 -19.15
C GLU A 173 -15.00 10.22 -17.94
N ASN A 174 -15.63 10.30 -16.76
CA ASN A 174 -14.96 10.74 -15.54
C ASN A 174 -14.20 9.63 -14.81
N SER A 175 -14.37 8.37 -15.24
CA SER A 175 -13.65 7.21 -14.72
C SER A 175 -13.78 7.10 -13.18
N PRO A 176 -14.82 6.46 -12.65
CA PRO A 176 -15.03 6.42 -11.21
C PRO A 176 -13.92 5.66 -10.50
N SER A 177 -13.70 6.01 -9.24
CA SER A 177 -12.94 5.15 -8.33
C SER A 177 -13.86 4.07 -7.78
N VAL A 178 -13.36 2.84 -7.61
CA VAL A 178 -14.19 1.72 -7.17
C VAL A 178 -13.54 0.95 -6.02
N VAL A 179 -14.39 0.32 -5.22
CA VAL A 179 -14.00 -0.68 -4.22
C VAL A 179 -14.43 -2.05 -4.73
N ALA A 180 -13.50 -3.00 -4.80
CA ALA A 180 -13.75 -4.36 -5.27
C ALA A 180 -13.20 -5.39 -4.27
N ILE A 181 -13.72 -6.61 -4.27
CA ILE A 181 -13.15 -7.68 -3.45
C ILE A 181 -11.73 -8.02 -3.91
N ASN A 182 -10.85 -8.36 -2.97
CA ASN A 182 -9.68 -9.14 -3.33
C ASN A 182 -10.07 -10.62 -3.39
N VAL A 183 -10.19 -11.18 -4.60
CA VAL A 183 -10.57 -12.60 -4.80
C VAL A 183 -9.56 -13.60 -4.18
N SER A 184 -8.38 -13.13 -3.74
CA SER A 184 -7.40 -13.90 -2.94
C SER A 184 -7.15 -13.21 -1.59
N PRO A 185 -8.17 -13.15 -0.73
CA PRO A 185 -8.19 -12.31 0.46
C PRO A 185 -7.15 -12.79 1.46
N ILE A 186 -6.54 -11.85 2.17
CA ILE A 186 -5.57 -12.16 3.25
C ILE A 186 -6.32 -12.29 4.55
N GLU A 187 -7.30 -11.43 4.80
CA GLU A 187 -8.15 -11.45 5.98
C GLU A 187 -9.59 -11.11 5.57
N TYR A 188 -10.51 -11.26 6.51
CA TYR A 188 -11.90 -10.82 6.44
C TYR A 188 -12.02 -9.34 6.01
N GLY A 189 -12.97 -9.10 5.09
CA GLY A 189 -13.18 -7.79 4.49
C GLY A 189 -12.04 -7.31 3.59
N HIS A 190 -11.16 -8.19 3.10
CA HIS A 190 -10.08 -7.77 2.20
C HIS A 190 -10.62 -7.29 0.85
N VAL A 191 -10.53 -5.98 0.63
CA VAL A 191 -10.93 -5.25 -0.57
C VAL A 191 -9.75 -4.51 -1.22
N LEU A 192 -10.00 -4.03 -2.43
CA LEU A 192 -9.10 -3.20 -3.23
C LEU A 192 -9.79 -1.86 -3.49
N LEU A 193 -9.13 -0.76 -3.19
CA LEU A 193 -9.51 0.57 -3.67
C LEU A 193 -8.74 0.86 -4.95
N ILE A 194 -9.45 1.09 -6.05
CA ILE A 194 -8.88 1.30 -7.38
C ILE A 194 -9.29 2.70 -7.86
N PRO A 195 -8.39 3.70 -7.75
CA PRO A 195 -8.65 5.05 -8.19
C PRO A 195 -8.84 5.13 -9.71
N ARG A 196 -9.86 5.87 -10.15
CA ARG A 196 -10.16 6.17 -11.56
C ARG A 196 -9.91 4.99 -12.50
N ILE A 197 -10.63 3.90 -12.29
CA ILE A 197 -10.32 2.58 -12.84
C ILE A 197 -10.21 2.52 -14.37
N LEU A 198 -10.89 3.40 -15.11
CA LEU A 198 -10.90 3.41 -16.58
C LEU A 198 -9.75 4.24 -17.17
N GLU A 199 -9.04 5.02 -16.38
CA GLU A 199 -7.83 5.75 -16.81
C GLU A 199 -6.61 4.82 -16.91
N GLY A 200 -6.64 3.66 -16.23
CA GLY A 200 -5.51 2.72 -16.22
C GLY A 200 -4.28 3.37 -15.60
N LEU A 201 -4.43 3.99 -14.43
CA LEU A 201 -3.31 4.62 -13.74
C LEU A 201 -2.22 3.57 -13.43
N PRO A 202 -0.94 3.83 -13.73
CA PRO A 202 0.14 2.91 -13.36
C PRO A 202 0.23 2.77 -11.84
N GLN A 203 0.81 1.67 -11.33
CA GLN A 203 1.07 1.47 -9.89
C GLN A 203 2.12 2.47 -9.35
N ARG A 204 1.69 3.72 -9.18
CA ARG A 204 2.45 4.92 -8.80
C ARG A 204 1.57 5.75 -7.87
N ILE A 205 2.12 6.30 -6.80
CA ILE A 205 1.39 7.24 -5.94
C ILE A 205 1.33 8.63 -6.60
N ASP A 206 0.15 9.23 -6.55
CA ASP A 206 -0.14 10.64 -6.80
C ASP A 206 -0.96 11.22 -5.63
N ARG A 207 -0.99 12.55 -5.51
CA ARG A 207 -1.64 13.27 -4.41
C ARG A 207 -3.14 12.97 -4.30
N GLU A 208 -3.84 12.93 -5.42
CA GLU A 208 -5.30 12.75 -5.45
C GLU A 208 -5.70 11.33 -5.02
N SER A 209 -5.02 10.33 -5.61
CA SER A 209 -5.25 8.92 -5.30
C SER A 209 -4.88 8.58 -3.85
N PHE A 210 -3.83 9.20 -3.31
CA PHE A 210 -3.45 9.01 -1.91
C PHE A 210 -4.45 9.64 -0.95
N LEU A 211 -4.92 10.86 -1.26
CA LEU A 211 -5.98 11.52 -0.50
C LEU A 211 -7.28 10.70 -0.50
N LEU A 212 -7.64 10.09 -1.64
CA LEU A 212 -8.79 9.18 -1.72
C LEU A 212 -8.67 8.01 -0.75
N ALA A 213 -7.47 7.42 -0.63
CA ALA A 213 -7.21 6.35 0.34
C ALA A 213 -7.36 6.84 1.80
N LEU A 214 -6.88 8.05 2.12
CA LEU A 214 -7.10 8.64 3.44
C LEU A 214 -8.58 8.90 3.72
N TYR A 215 -9.35 9.37 2.73
CA TYR A 215 -10.80 9.53 2.89
C TYR A 215 -11.52 8.20 3.13
N MET A 216 -11.10 7.12 2.48
CA MET A 216 -11.64 5.79 2.76
C MET A 216 -11.37 5.36 4.20
N ALA A 217 -10.13 5.53 4.68
CA ALA A 217 -9.77 5.22 6.07
C ALA A 217 -10.56 6.07 7.07
N ALA A 218 -10.71 7.36 6.80
CA ALA A 218 -11.47 8.28 7.65
C ALA A 218 -12.98 7.99 7.64
N ALA A 219 -13.55 7.64 6.48
CA ALA A 219 -14.96 7.31 6.31
C ALA A 219 -15.32 5.96 6.94
N ALA A 220 -14.37 5.01 6.99
CA ALA A 220 -14.55 3.76 7.72
C ALA A 220 -14.60 3.99 9.23
N GLY A 221 -13.87 4.99 9.74
CA GLY A 221 -13.88 5.36 11.16
C GLY A 221 -13.28 4.30 12.09
N ASN A 222 -12.83 3.16 11.57
CA ASN A 222 -12.46 1.99 12.34
C ASN A 222 -10.93 1.81 12.43
N PRO A 223 -10.33 1.80 13.64
CA PRO A 223 -8.88 1.64 13.81
C PRO A 223 -8.36 0.25 13.42
N TYR A 224 -9.23 -0.74 13.28
CA TYR A 224 -8.88 -2.09 12.82
C TYR A 224 -8.98 -2.25 11.32
N PHE A 225 -9.54 -1.27 10.61
CA PHE A 225 -9.49 -1.17 9.16
C PHE A 225 -8.23 -0.43 8.73
N ARG A 226 -7.37 -1.13 7.98
CA ARG A 226 -6.08 -0.58 7.54
C ARG A 226 -6.03 -0.61 6.04
N LEU A 227 -5.42 0.43 5.46
CA LEU A 227 -5.11 0.46 4.04
C LEU A 227 -3.60 0.28 3.86
N GLY A 228 -3.22 -0.48 2.85
CA GLY A 228 -1.86 -0.78 2.50
C GLY A 228 -1.61 -0.49 1.03
N TYR A 229 -0.46 0.13 0.75
CA TYR A 229 0.08 0.30 -0.59
C TYR A 229 1.45 -0.36 -0.70
N ASN A 230 1.70 -0.93 -1.87
CA ASN A 230 2.98 -1.50 -2.24
C ASN A 230 3.41 -0.83 -3.55
N SER A 231 4.66 -0.38 -3.65
CA SER A 231 5.24 0.02 -4.94
C SER A 231 5.67 -1.22 -5.73
N LEU A 232 5.92 -1.07 -7.04
CA LEU A 232 6.71 -2.06 -7.76
C LEU A 232 8.12 -2.10 -7.15
N GLY A 233 8.73 -3.29 -7.09
CA GLY A 233 9.96 -3.54 -6.32
C GLY A 233 9.72 -3.78 -4.81
N ALA A 234 8.54 -3.45 -4.30
CA ALA A 234 8.13 -3.69 -2.90
C ALA A 234 6.89 -4.60 -2.81
N PHE A 235 6.86 -5.62 -3.67
CA PHE A 235 5.84 -6.69 -3.73
C PHE A 235 4.41 -6.29 -4.16
N ALA A 236 4.21 -5.12 -4.76
CA ALA A 236 3.07 -4.94 -5.66
C ALA A 236 3.14 -5.96 -6.78
N THR A 237 2.00 -6.46 -7.27
CA THR A 237 1.99 -7.49 -8.33
C THR A 237 1.18 -7.16 -9.57
N ILE A 238 0.44 -6.06 -9.53
CA ILE A 238 -0.42 -5.59 -10.61
C ILE A 238 0.08 -4.21 -11.04
N ASN A 239 0.04 -3.93 -12.33
CA ASN A 239 0.55 -2.68 -12.92
C ASN A 239 -0.48 -1.53 -12.91
N HIS A 240 -1.58 -1.69 -12.21
CA HIS A 240 -2.70 -0.76 -12.16
C HIS A 240 -2.85 -0.29 -10.71
N LEU A 241 -2.83 1.02 -10.50
CA LEU A 241 -2.91 1.66 -9.18
C LEU A 241 -4.03 1.06 -8.35
N HIS A 242 -3.65 0.52 -7.19
CA HIS A 242 -4.58 0.04 -6.19
C HIS A 242 -3.98 0.13 -4.79
N PHE A 243 -4.87 0.36 -3.83
CA PHE A 243 -4.63 0.14 -2.42
C PHE A 243 -5.35 -1.14 -2.00
N GLN A 244 -4.79 -1.83 -1.02
CA GLN A 244 -5.41 -2.99 -0.38
C GLN A 244 -5.94 -2.57 0.98
N ALA A 245 -7.05 -3.14 1.43
CA ALA A 245 -7.55 -2.87 2.77
C ALA A 245 -8.19 -4.12 3.35
N TYR A 246 -8.10 -4.32 4.67
CA TYR A 246 -8.85 -5.35 5.38
C TYR A 246 -9.03 -5.00 6.86
N TYR A 247 -9.88 -5.77 7.53
CA TYR A 247 -10.13 -5.65 8.96
C TYR A 247 -9.34 -6.69 9.72
N LEU A 248 -8.57 -6.28 10.73
CA LEU A 248 -8.01 -7.21 11.70
C LEU A 248 -8.10 -6.60 13.09
N ALA A 249 -8.95 -7.20 13.93
CA ALA A 249 -9.31 -6.74 15.28
C ALA A 249 -8.19 -6.95 16.32
N VAL A 250 -6.95 -6.69 15.91
CA VAL A 250 -5.73 -6.72 16.74
C VAL A 250 -4.86 -5.53 16.31
N PRO A 251 -4.30 -4.76 17.26
CA PRO A 251 -3.29 -3.76 16.94
C PRO A 251 -2.07 -4.40 16.29
N PHE A 252 -1.61 -3.85 15.16
CA PHE A 252 -0.40 -4.32 14.51
C PHE A 252 0.83 -4.01 15.37
N PRO A 253 1.87 -4.85 15.37
CA PRO A 253 3.12 -4.59 16.07
C PRO A 253 3.69 -3.20 15.82
N ILE A 254 3.64 -2.74 14.55
CA ILE A 254 4.13 -1.43 14.16
C ILE A 254 3.41 -0.27 14.86
N GLU A 255 2.12 -0.42 15.14
CA GLU A 255 1.30 0.64 15.75
C GLU A 255 1.70 0.88 17.21
N LYS A 256 2.28 -0.15 17.84
CA LYS A 256 2.80 -0.10 19.22
C LYS A 256 4.26 0.37 19.28
N ALA A 257 4.97 0.37 18.16
CA ALA A 257 6.38 0.71 18.13
C ALA A 257 6.60 2.21 18.49
N PRO A 258 7.60 2.52 19.31
CA PRO A 258 7.90 3.89 19.69
C PRO A 258 8.39 4.70 18.49
N THR A 259 8.22 6.01 18.56
CA THR A 259 8.66 6.95 17.52
C THR A 259 9.43 8.11 18.12
N LYS A 260 10.45 8.60 17.38
CA LYS A 260 11.17 9.83 17.73
C LYS A 260 10.82 10.92 16.72
N LYS A 261 10.21 12.00 17.20
CA LYS A 261 9.90 13.16 16.37
C LYS A 261 11.18 13.72 15.73
N ILE A 262 11.15 13.91 14.42
CA ILE A 262 12.20 14.58 13.64
C ILE A 262 11.84 16.07 13.54
N THR A 263 10.66 16.37 13.00
CA THR A 263 10.19 17.74 12.77
C THR A 263 8.67 17.85 12.73
N THR A 264 8.16 19.07 12.66
CA THR A 264 6.76 19.39 12.30
C THR A 264 6.78 20.38 11.16
N MET A 265 6.04 20.08 10.11
CA MET A 265 5.85 20.94 8.94
C MET A 265 4.98 22.15 9.29
N THR A 266 5.02 23.18 8.45
CA THR A 266 4.27 24.44 8.64
C THR A 266 2.76 24.22 8.65
N ASP A 267 2.29 23.22 7.90
CA ASP A 267 0.91 22.75 7.84
C ASP A 267 0.49 21.88 9.04
N GLY A 268 1.36 21.68 10.02
CA GLY A 268 1.09 20.92 11.24
C GLY A 268 1.36 19.41 11.14
N VAL A 269 1.82 18.89 10.01
CA VAL A 269 2.18 17.47 9.88
C VAL A 269 3.46 17.17 10.66
N LYS A 270 3.36 16.26 11.63
CA LYS A 270 4.49 15.77 12.42
C LYS A 270 5.12 14.58 11.70
N ILE A 271 6.44 14.66 11.47
CA ILE A 271 7.23 13.56 10.91
C ILE A 271 8.13 13.00 12.00
N SER A 272 8.06 11.69 12.20
CA SER A 272 8.84 10.96 13.21
C SER A 272 9.56 9.77 12.59
N GLU A 273 10.68 9.40 13.17
CA GLU A 273 11.37 8.16 12.88
C GLU A 273 10.79 7.03 13.74
N LEU A 274 10.60 5.86 13.14
CA LEU A 274 10.21 4.65 13.84
C LEU A 274 11.40 4.06 14.60
N LEU A 275 11.21 3.71 15.87
CA LEU A 275 12.24 3.13 16.74
C LEU A 275 11.90 1.70 17.16
N ASN A 276 12.93 0.94 17.53
CA ASN A 276 12.82 -0.41 18.10
C ASN A 276 11.96 -1.37 17.26
N TYR A 277 12.04 -1.28 15.94
CA TYR A 277 11.30 -2.13 15.01
C TYR A 277 12.26 -2.63 13.92
N PRO A 278 12.09 -3.85 13.36
CA PRO A 278 13.08 -4.44 12.46
C PRO A 278 13.20 -3.72 11.12
N VAL A 279 12.18 -2.96 10.72
CA VAL A 279 12.16 -2.18 9.47
C VAL A 279 12.25 -0.70 9.79
N ARG A 280 13.26 0.00 9.26
CA ARG A 280 13.37 1.46 9.36
C ARG A 280 12.26 2.12 8.53
N GLY A 281 11.63 3.15 9.10
CA GLY A 281 10.52 3.84 8.45
C GLY A 281 10.23 5.20 9.07
N LEU A 282 9.43 5.97 8.35
CA LEU A 282 8.92 7.27 8.78
C LEU A 282 7.45 7.16 9.16
N VAL A 283 7.04 7.94 10.15
CA VAL A 283 5.67 8.03 10.65
C VAL A 283 5.19 9.47 10.50
N PHE A 284 4.04 9.62 9.86
CA PHE A 284 3.40 10.90 9.58
C PHE A 284 2.06 10.96 10.31
N GLU A 285 1.85 12.03 11.08
CA GLU A 285 0.67 12.22 11.90
C GLU A 285 0.31 13.71 11.97
N GLY A 286 -0.97 14.03 12.15
CA GLY A 286 -1.43 15.41 12.28
C GLY A 286 -1.57 16.11 10.93
N GLY A 287 -1.34 17.42 10.90
CA GLY A 287 -1.80 18.31 9.82
C GLY A 287 -3.03 19.12 10.25
N ASN A 288 -3.21 20.31 9.67
CA ASN A 288 -4.41 21.13 9.91
C ASN A 288 -5.65 20.50 9.28
N THR A 289 -5.44 19.82 8.14
CA THR A 289 -6.43 19.12 7.34
C THR A 289 -5.90 17.73 6.94
N LEU A 290 -6.81 16.85 6.49
CA LEU A 290 -6.39 15.55 5.94
C LEU A 290 -5.59 15.70 4.63
N LEU A 291 -5.85 16.79 3.90
CA LEU A 291 -5.12 17.15 2.68
C LEU A 291 -3.64 17.46 2.97
N ASP A 292 -3.34 18.13 4.08
CA ASP A 292 -1.95 18.41 4.48
C ASP A 292 -1.17 17.11 4.71
N LEU A 293 -1.77 16.18 5.47
CA LEU A 293 -1.19 14.85 5.67
C LEU A 293 -1.04 14.09 4.35
N ALA A 294 -2.05 14.13 3.48
CA ALA A 294 -2.00 13.48 2.18
C ALA A 294 -0.86 14.01 1.31
N ASN A 295 -0.70 15.33 1.24
CA ASN A 295 0.33 15.98 0.42
C ASN A 295 1.72 15.61 0.94
N VAL A 296 2.02 15.81 2.21
CA VAL A 296 3.35 15.51 2.77
C VAL A 296 3.74 14.04 2.58
N VAL A 297 2.79 13.12 2.78
CA VAL A 297 3.07 11.68 2.59
C VAL A 297 3.24 11.34 1.10
N SER A 298 2.33 11.80 0.25
CA SER A 298 2.39 11.49 -1.19
C SER A 298 3.62 12.12 -1.85
N ASP A 299 4.06 13.30 -1.42
CA ASP A 299 5.30 13.94 -1.87
C ASP A 299 6.54 13.13 -1.47
N SER A 300 6.53 12.59 -0.24
CA SER A 300 7.56 11.65 0.21
C SER A 300 7.57 10.39 -0.67
N CYS A 301 6.40 9.84 -1.01
CA CYS A 301 6.26 8.69 -1.91
C CYS A 301 6.71 9.01 -3.35
N ILE A 302 6.42 10.22 -3.83
CA ILE A 302 6.82 10.72 -5.15
C ILE A 302 8.34 10.85 -5.23
N CYS A 303 8.98 11.40 -4.19
CA CYS A 303 10.43 11.43 -4.08
C CYS A 303 11.04 10.02 -4.18
N LEU A 304 10.50 9.05 -3.43
CA LEU A 304 11.01 7.67 -3.44
C LEU A 304 10.88 7.00 -4.81
N GLN A 305 9.70 7.07 -5.44
CA GLN A 305 9.47 6.44 -6.74
C GLN A 305 10.29 7.08 -7.87
N GLU A 306 10.54 8.40 -7.82
CA GLU A 306 11.38 9.11 -8.80
C GLU A 306 12.87 8.78 -8.64
N ASN A 307 13.29 8.47 -7.40
CA ASN A 307 14.64 7.98 -7.10
C ASN A 307 14.78 6.45 -7.20
N ASN A 308 13.76 5.76 -7.74
CA ASN A 308 13.72 4.31 -7.89
C ASN A 308 13.95 3.52 -6.59
N ILE A 309 13.48 4.06 -5.45
CA ILE A 309 13.53 3.41 -4.15
C ILE A 309 12.20 2.69 -3.92
N PRO A 310 12.16 1.35 -3.80
CA PRO A 310 10.93 0.63 -3.50
C PRO A 310 10.40 0.95 -2.10
N TYR A 311 9.09 0.99 -1.93
CA TYR A 311 8.48 1.32 -0.64
C TYR A 311 7.08 0.72 -0.44
N ASN A 312 6.68 0.67 0.83
CA ASN A 312 5.34 0.31 1.27
C ASN A 312 4.76 1.45 2.11
N VAL A 313 3.43 1.56 2.12
CA VAL A 313 2.71 2.54 2.95
C VAL A 313 1.60 1.84 3.71
N LEU A 314 1.56 2.00 5.04
CA LEU A 314 0.43 1.60 5.87
C LEU A 314 -0.31 2.85 6.34
N ILE A 315 -1.60 2.93 6.05
CA ILE A 315 -2.54 3.91 6.60
C ILE A 315 -3.30 3.21 7.74
N SER A 316 -3.23 3.79 8.93
CA SER A 316 -3.76 3.24 10.18
C SER A 316 -4.54 4.30 10.97
N ASP A 317 -5.15 3.88 12.08
CA ASP A 317 -5.86 4.76 13.01
C ASP A 317 -6.87 5.66 12.29
N SER A 318 -7.73 5.05 11.46
CA SER A 318 -8.76 5.73 10.68
C SER A 318 -8.22 6.88 9.82
N GLY A 319 -7.02 6.71 9.26
CA GLY A 319 -6.37 7.68 8.36
C GLY A 319 -5.54 8.74 9.07
N LYS A 320 -5.41 8.72 10.40
CA LYS A 320 -4.69 9.73 11.18
C LYS A 320 -3.19 9.49 11.27
N ARG A 321 -2.77 8.24 11.06
CA ARG A 321 -1.37 7.83 11.17
C ARG A 321 -0.95 7.02 9.96
N VAL A 322 0.11 7.49 9.31
CA VAL A 322 0.66 6.85 8.11
C VAL A 322 2.11 6.46 8.33
N PHE A 323 2.45 5.23 7.94
CA PHE A 323 3.81 4.72 7.98
C PHE A 323 4.34 4.53 6.57
N LEU A 324 5.55 5.01 6.32
CA LEU A 324 6.27 4.87 5.05
C LEU A 324 7.54 4.05 5.25
N PHE A 325 7.69 2.97 4.49
CA PHE A 325 8.79 2.02 4.59
C PHE A 325 9.55 1.93 3.26
N PRO A 326 10.66 2.67 3.09
CA PRO A 326 11.64 2.33 2.07
C PRO A 326 12.19 0.92 2.33
N GLN A 327 12.23 0.06 1.31
CA GLN A 327 12.73 -1.32 1.45
C GLN A 327 13.60 -1.76 0.28
N CYS A 328 14.43 -2.79 0.52
CA CYS A 328 15.36 -3.33 -0.48
C CYS A 328 15.33 -4.87 -0.60
N TYR A 329 14.30 -5.55 -0.10
CA TYR A 329 14.31 -7.01 -0.04
C TYR A 329 14.40 -7.67 -1.43
N ALA A 330 13.62 -7.19 -2.40
CA ALA A 330 13.62 -7.74 -3.76
C ALA A 330 14.99 -7.56 -4.47
N GLU A 331 15.66 -6.44 -4.20
CA GLU A 331 17.03 -6.18 -4.68
C GLU A 331 18.02 -7.16 -4.05
N LYS A 332 17.99 -7.31 -2.71
CA LYS A 332 18.83 -8.29 -2.01
C LYS A 332 18.61 -9.72 -2.49
N GLN A 333 17.36 -10.09 -2.79
CA GLN A 333 17.04 -11.40 -3.38
C GLN A 333 17.71 -11.56 -4.75
N ALA A 334 17.66 -10.53 -5.61
CA ALA A 334 18.28 -10.55 -6.92
C ALA A 334 19.82 -10.60 -6.85
N LEU A 335 20.42 -9.99 -5.83
CA LEU A 335 21.85 -10.02 -5.55
C LEU A 335 22.32 -11.31 -4.85
N GLY A 336 21.41 -12.18 -4.41
CA GLY A 336 21.73 -13.40 -3.69
C GLY A 336 22.19 -13.17 -2.26
N GLU A 337 21.86 -12.02 -1.67
CA GLU A 337 22.26 -11.61 -0.32
C GLU A 337 21.32 -12.17 0.76
N VAL A 338 20.13 -12.63 0.37
CA VAL A 338 19.14 -13.23 1.28
C VAL A 338 19.47 -14.70 1.53
N SER A 339 19.50 -15.10 2.81
CA SER A 339 19.82 -16.48 3.18
C SER A 339 18.84 -17.51 2.58
N PRO A 340 19.31 -18.73 2.22
CA PRO A 340 18.44 -19.78 1.69
C PRO A 340 17.30 -20.18 2.62
N GLU A 341 17.52 -20.11 3.94
CA GLU A 341 16.49 -20.40 4.94
C GLU A 341 15.31 -19.43 4.84
N LEU A 342 15.57 -18.13 4.70
CA LEU A 342 14.52 -17.13 4.54
C LEU A 342 13.82 -17.25 3.19
N LEU A 343 14.55 -17.55 2.11
CA LEU A 343 13.96 -17.80 0.79
C LEU A 343 13.01 -19.01 0.80
N ASP A 344 13.34 -20.04 1.57
CA ASP A 344 12.54 -21.27 1.69
C ASP A 344 11.20 -21.04 2.42
N THR A 345 11.09 -20.00 3.27
CA THR A 345 9.79 -19.57 3.82
C THR A 345 8.83 -19.08 2.73
N GLN A 346 9.41 -18.62 1.60
CA GLN A 346 8.71 -17.97 0.49
C GLN A 346 7.90 -16.74 0.89
N VAL A 347 8.10 -16.18 2.08
CA VAL A 347 7.38 -14.97 2.49
C VAL A 347 7.86 -13.80 1.64
N ASN A 348 6.89 -13.07 1.08
CA ASN A 348 7.15 -11.85 0.32
C ASN A 348 6.72 -10.69 1.22
N PRO A 349 7.66 -9.98 1.85
CA PRO A 349 7.35 -8.98 2.86
C PRO A 349 6.79 -7.71 2.20
N ALA A 350 5.48 -7.71 1.97
CA ALA A 350 4.74 -6.54 1.55
C ALA A 350 4.33 -5.72 2.77
N VAL A 351 3.48 -4.70 2.56
CA VAL A 351 3.00 -3.82 3.63
C VAL A 351 2.46 -4.57 4.84
N TRP A 352 1.74 -5.68 4.65
CA TRP A 352 1.12 -6.42 5.76
C TRP A 352 2.15 -7.09 6.65
N GLU A 353 3.11 -7.80 6.05
CA GLU A 353 4.18 -8.48 6.78
C GLU A 353 5.13 -7.47 7.44
N ILE A 354 5.53 -6.42 6.72
CA ILE A 354 6.37 -5.34 7.26
C ILE A 354 5.71 -4.65 8.44
N SER A 355 4.38 -4.56 8.46
CA SER A 355 3.64 -3.95 9.56
C SER A 355 3.42 -4.92 10.73
N GLY A 356 3.78 -6.19 10.57
CA GLY A 356 3.78 -7.21 11.61
C GLY A 356 2.64 -8.23 11.54
N HIS A 357 1.87 -8.25 10.44
CA HIS A 357 0.97 -9.36 10.11
C HIS A 357 1.67 -10.34 9.15
N MET A 358 2.29 -11.36 9.73
CA MET A 358 3.07 -12.38 9.06
C MET A 358 2.17 -13.43 8.38
N VAL A 359 1.96 -13.28 7.07
CA VAL A 359 1.21 -14.25 6.26
C VAL A 359 2.12 -15.39 5.82
N LEU A 360 2.08 -16.48 6.60
CA LEU A 360 2.93 -17.65 6.44
C LEU A 360 2.31 -18.66 5.47
N LYS A 361 3.17 -19.30 4.68
CA LYS A 361 2.75 -20.19 3.58
C LYS A 361 2.79 -21.69 3.94
N ARG A 362 3.55 -22.05 4.97
CA ARG A 362 3.79 -23.44 5.37
C ARG A 362 3.38 -23.63 6.82
N LYS A 363 2.72 -24.76 7.09
CA LYS A 363 2.32 -25.13 8.45
C LYS A 363 3.49 -25.17 9.43
N LYS A 364 4.66 -25.66 8.99
CA LYS A 364 5.90 -25.66 9.79
C LYS A 364 6.27 -24.25 10.28
N ASP A 365 6.33 -23.28 9.37
CA ASP A 365 6.70 -21.90 9.73
C ASP A 365 5.68 -21.28 10.69
N TYR A 366 4.40 -21.62 10.55
CA TYR A 366 3.34 -21.17 11.45
C TYR A 366 3.45 -21.79 12.85
N GLU A 367 3.68 -23.11 12.94
CA GLU A 367 3.83 -23.81 14.22
C GLU A 367 5.07 -23.31 14.97
N GLU A 368 6.19 -23.10 14.25
CA GLU A 368 7.47 -22.62 14.77
C GLU A 368 7.61 -21.08 14.80
N ALA A 369 6.52 -20.34 14.53
CA ALA A 369 6.55 -18.88 14.47
C ALA A 369 6.98 -18.26 15.81
N SER A 370 8.00 -17.42 15.77
CA SER A 370 8.55 -16.70 16.93
C SER A 370 8.87 -15.25 16.55
N GLU A 371 9.03 -14.37 17.55
CA GLU A 371 9.40 -12.97 17.28
C GLU A 371 10.79 -12.87 16.67
N GLU A 372 11.72 -13.72 17.06
CA GLU A 372 13.07 -13.76 16.50
C GLU A 372 13.03 -14.12 15.00
N ASN A 373 12.18 -15.07 14.61
CA ASN A 373 12.00 -15.44 13.21
C ASN A 373 11.38 -14.30 12.39
N ALA A 374 10.34 -13.65 12.90
CA ALA A 374 9.73 -12.49 12.26
C ALA A 374 10.73 -11.33 12.15
N TRP A 375 11.44 -11.01 13.24
CA TRP A 375 12.46 -9.97 13.28
C TRP A 375 13.56 -10.22 12.26
N ARG A 376 14.11 -11.43 12.21
CA ARG A 376 15.17 -11.81 11.28
C ARG A 376 14.75 -11.64 9.83
N LEU A 377 13.53 -12.06 9.47
CA LEU A 377 13.00 -11.85 8.11
C LEU A 377 12.85 -10.35 7.80
N LEU A 378 12.22 -9.59 8.70
CA LEU A 378 11.92 -8.18 8.47
C LEU A 378 13.19 -7.31 8.47
N ALA A 379 14.22 -7.67 9.24
CA ALA A 379 15.51 -6.98 9.21
C ALA A 379 16.18 -7.05 7.83
N GLU A 380 15.94 -8.12 7.05
CA GLU A 380 16.44 -8.19 5.67
C GLU A 380 15.75 -7.20 4.74
N VAL A 381 14.52 -6.79 5.07
CA VAL A 381 13.72 -5.86 4.28
C VAL A 381 14.21 -4.42 4.45
N SER A 382 14.69 -4.11 5.66
CA SER A 382 15.13 -2.78 6.02
C SER A 382 16.34 -2.34 5.20
N LEU A 383 16.36 -1.05 4.87
CA LEU A 383 17.58 -0.34 4.50
C LEU A 383 18.61 -0.40 5.66
N SER A 384 19.89 -0.31 5.30
CA SER A 384 20.95 0.00 6.27
C SER A 384 20.71 1.37 6.90
N GLU A 385 21.35 1.63 8.04
CA GLU A 385 21.23 2.92 8.73
C GLU A 385 21.71 4.08 7.85
N GLU A 386 22.91 3.95 7.26
CA GLU A 386 23.48 4.93 6.33
C GLU A 386 22.54 5.21 5.15
N ARG A 387 22.04 4.16 4.49
CA ARG A 387 21.14 4.33 3.36
C ARG A 387 19.80 4.94 3.78
N PHE A 388 19.31 4.64 4.98
CA PHE A 388 18.09 5.25 5.50
C PHE A 388 18.27 6.74 5.79
N GLU A 389 19.43 7.16 6.32
CA GLU A 389 19.75 8.58 6.49
C GLU A 389 19.80 9.33 5.15
N GLU A 390 20.41 8.74 4.12
CA GLU A 390 20.41 9.30 2.75
C GLU A 390 18.98 9.47 2.22
N VAL A 391 18.14 8.44 2.37
CA VAL A 391 16.74 8.48 1.93
C VAL A 391 15.93 9.52 2.69
N LYS A 392 16.15 9.66 4.00
CA LYS A 392 15.54 10.76 4.79
C LYS A 392 15.95 12.12 4.22
N ALA A 393 17.23 12.33 3.96
CA ALA A 393 17.73 13.58 3.40
C ALA A 393 17.06 13.91 2.05
N LEU A 394 16.93 12.93 1.14
CA LEU A 394 16.25 13.08 -0.15
C LEU A 394 14.77 13.50 0.03
N ILE A 395 14.05 12.85 0.95
CA ILE A 395 12.65 13.19 1.24
C ILE A 395 12.55 14.62 1.78
N PHE A 396 13.38 14.99 2.75
CA PHE A 396 13.34 16.34 3.34
C PHE A 396 13.75 17.44 2.36
N GLU A 397 14.68 17.16 1.45
CA GLU A 397 15.02 18.08 0.35
C GLU A 397 13.83 18.29 -0.59
N ALA A 398 13.18 17.22 -1.02
CA ALA A 398 11.99 17.30 -1.88
C ALA A 398 10.84 18.07 -1.21
N LEU A 399 10.56 17.80 0.07
CA LEU A 399 9.54 18.52 0.84
C LEU A 399 9.88 20.00 1.04
N ALA A 400 11.17 20.36 1.12
CA ALA A 400 11.58 21.76 1.22
C ALA A 400 11.40 22.53 -0.10
N CYS A 401 11.62 21.87 -1.24
CA CYS A 401 11.44 22.46 -2.57
C CYS A 401 9.96 22.76 -2.88
N ASP A 402 9.04 21.87 -2.53
CA ASP A 402 7.61 22.05 -2.81
C ASP A 402 6.99 23.19 -1.96
N ASN A 403 7.50 23.40 -0.74
CA ASN A 403 7.12 24.51 0.12
C ASN A 403 7.74 25.87 -0.30
N GLY A 404 8.70 25.86 -1.22
CA GLY A 404 9.41 27.05 -1.71
C GLY A 404 8.53 28.03 -2.51
N ASP A 405 7.40 27.57 -3.04
CA ASP A 405 6.41 28.42 -3.72
C ASP A 405 5.45 29.13 -2.74
N ASN A 406 5.52 28.86 -1.43
CA ASN A 406 4.78 29.57 -0.39
C ASN A 406 5.60 29.74 0.91
N GLY A 407 6.63 30.59 0.86
CA GLY A 407 7.05 31.44 1.98
C GLY A 407 7.65 30.78 3.25
N GLY A 408 8.98 30.63 3.23
CA GLY A 408 9.87 30.98 4.36
C GLY A 408 9.87 30.08 5.61
N VAL A 409 10.72 29.05 5.62
CA VAL A 409 11.13 28.38 6.88
C VAL A 409 12.33 29.11 7.48
N SER A 410 12.19 29.50 8.75
CA SER A 410 13.27 30.04 9.57
C SER A 410 14.29 28.94 9.87
N GLN A 411 15.51 29.15 9.38
CA GLN A 411 16.63 28.23 9.52
C GLN A 411 17.33 28.51 10.86
N SER A 412 17.19 27.61 11.83
CA SER A 412 18.00 27.65 13.05
C SER A 412 18.60 26.28 13.34
N PHE A 413 19.62 25.89 12.59
CA PHE A 413 20.62 24.93 13.05
C PHE A 413 21.97 25.26 12.41
N ILE A 414 22.90 25.74 13.24
CA ILE A 414 24.26 25.21 13.48
C ILE A 414 24.96 26.26 14.36
N GLU A 415 24.96 26.06 15.69
CA GLU A 415 26.01 26.61 16.54
C GLU A 415 27.23 25.71 16.37
N LYS A 416 28.19 26.13 15.53
CA LYS A 416 29.55 25.62 15.57
C LYS A 416 30.38 26.59 16.39
N GLN A 417 31.02 26.06 17.43
CA GLN A 417 31.96 26.75 18.30
C GLN A 417 33.08 27.41 17.47
N ASP A 418 33.27 28.70 17.69
CA ASP A 418 34.38 29.49 17.17
C ASP A 418 35.72 28.96 17.71
N VAL A 419 36.57 28.51 16.80
CA VAL A 419 38.02 28.50 17.01
C VAL A 419 38.65 29.19 15.81
N THR A 420 39.24 30.35 16.08
CA THR A 420 39.93 31.23 15.13
C THR A 420 41.14 30.53 14.48
N PRO A 421 41.37 30.69 13.16
CA PRO A 421 42.65 30.36 12.56
C PRO A 421 43.49 31.62 12.31
N GLN A 422 44.70 31.64 12.86
CA GLN A 422 45.79 32.50 12.38
C GLN A 422 46.36 31.93 11.08
N SER A 423 46.66 32.85 10.16
CA SER A 423 47.39 32.71 8.91
C SER A 423 48.70 31.92 9.01
N VAL A 424 49.10 31.22 7.92
CA VAL A 424 50.42 31.34 7.26
C VAL A 424 50.49 30.43 6.01
N GLU A 425 50.81 31.09 4.89
CA GLU A 425 51.61 30.73 3.71
C GLU A 425 51.25 29.62 2.69
N GLU A 426 51.42 30.07 1.44
CA GLU A 426 51.36 29.39 0.15
C GLU A 426 52.44 28.31 -0.03
N VAL A 427 52.10 27.22 -0.72
CA VAL A 427 53.02 26.55 -1.66
C VAL A 427 52.22 25.97 -2.84
N GLU A 428 52.60 26.36 -4.04
CA GLU A 428 52.12 25.85 -5.33
C GLU A 428 52.52 24.37 -5.55
N ALA A 429 51.64 23.58 -6.19
CA ALA A 429 52.06 22.48 -7.07
C ALA A 429 50.94 22.04 -8.04
N LEU A 430 51.26 22.10 -9.32
CA LEU A 430 50.55 21.54 -10.48
C LEU A 430 50.43 20.00 -10.41
N ASN A 431 49.31 19.42 -10.84
CA ASN A 431 49.30 18.44 -11.94
C ASN A 431 47.91 17.86 -12.31
N ASN A 432 47.62 17.93 -13.61
CA ASN A 432 47.03 16.94 -14.52
C ASN A 432 45.89 16.03 -14.07
N GLY A 433 44.77 16.15 -14.78
CA GLY A 433 43.59 15.29 -14.65
C GLY A 433 43.67 13.94 -15.34
N SER A 434 42.61 13.16 -15.13
CA SER A 434 41.96 12.28 -16.11
C SER A 434 40.75 11.61 -15.44
N HIS A 435 39.56 11.85 -15.99
CA HIS A 435 38.36 11.08 -15.69
C HIS A 435 38.38 9.76 -16.46
N PRO A 436 37.99 8.61 -15.87
CA PRO A 436 37.52 7.47 -16.64
C PRO A 436 35.98 7.43 -16.64
N SER A 437 35.43 7.48 -17.85
CA SER A 437 34.03 7.22 -18.16
C SER A 437 33.67 5.75 -17.95
N MET A 438 32.60 5.46 -17.21
CA MET A 438 32.00 4.12 -17.10
C MET A 438 30.94 3.89 -18.19
N VAL A 439 31.08 2.79 -18.92
CA VAL A 439 30.15 2.31 -19.96
C VAL A 439 29.02 1.51 -19.29
N PRO A 440 27.72 1.70 -19.66
CA PRO A 440 26.64 0.91 -19.09
C PRO A 440 26.44 -0.39 -19.89
N GLY A 441 26.72 -1.54 -19.26
CA GLY A 441 26.34 -2.85 -19.76
C GLY A 441 24.89 -3.19 -19.40
N LYS A 442 24.06 -3.44 -20.41
CA LYS A 442 22.71 -4.02 -20.24
C LYS A 442 22.83 -5.50 -19.88
N GLN A 443 22.33 -5.90 -18.71
CA GLN A 443 21.93 -7.28 -18.43
C GLN A 443 20.48 -7.28 -17.98
N GLU A 444 19.60 -7.79 -18.85
CA GLU A 444 18.22 -8.09 -18.53
C GLU A 444 18.18 -9.41 -17.77
N CYS A 445 17.91 -9.37 -16.47
CA CYS A 445 17.62 -10.55 -15.65
C CYS A 445 16.11 -10.73 -15.52
N ILE A 446 15.59 -11.80 -16.13
CA ILE A 446 14.24 -12.31 -15.89
C ILE A 446 14.33 -13.25 -14.69
N VAL A 447 13.75 -12.86 -13.56
CA VAL A 447 13.58 -13.73 -12.38
C VAL A 447 12.23 -14.41 -12.50
N LEU A 448 12.22 -15.74 -12.60
CA LEU A 448 11.01 -16.56 -12.48
C LEU A 448 10.65 -16.66 -10.99
N LEU A 449 9.55 -16.01 -10.59
CA LEU A 449 8.92 -16.09 -9.26
C LEU A 449 7.71 -17.02 -9.27
#